data_AF-A0A7V7PLA8-F1
#
_entry.id   AF-A0A7V7PLA8-F1
#
_cell.length_a   1.000
_cell.length_b   1.000
_cell.length_c   1.000
_cell.angle_alpha   90.00
_cell.angle_beta   90.00
_cell.angle_gamma   90.00
#
_symmetry.space_group_name_H-M   'P 1'
#
loop_
_entity.id
_entity.type
_entity.pdbx_description
1 polymer ?
#
loop_
_entity_poly.entity_id
_entity_poly.type
_entity_poly.pdbx_seq_one_letter_code
_entity_poly.pdbx_strand_id
1 'polypeptide(L)'
;MIGRPDQPPQLDPEEGTRRALMTDLSEALAGPDGPTVAAELMARLDRVAEELTLEMTNGTAPDRFRSIEVLREGIRSARSVLVAVSRPAESNG
;
A
#
# COMPACT_ATOMS: atom_id res chain seq x y z
N MET A 1 45.42 11.90 -1.23
CA MET A 1 44.74 10.68 -0.75
C MET A 1 43.29 10.79 -1.23
N ILE A 2 42.92 10.15 -2.34
CA ILE A 2 41.61 10.30 -2.98
C ILE A 2 40.65 9.30 -2.32
N GLY A 3 39.64 9.80 -1.60
CA GLY A 3 38.54 8.99 -1.08
C GLY A 3 37.72 8.43 -2.24
N ARG A 4 37.47 7.12 -2.24
CA ARG A 4 36.73 6.42 -3.31
C ARG A 4 35.32 7.02 -3.47
N PRO A 5 34.94 7.54 -4.64
CA PRO A 5 33.61 8.05 -4.89
C PRO A 5 32.76 6.94 -5.52
N ASP A 6 32.40 5.90 -4.78
CA ASP A 6 31.60 4.80 -5.38
C ASP A 6 30.79 3.96 -4.39
N GLN A 7 30.66 4.40 -3.14
CA GLN A 7 29.77 3.68 -2.22
C GLN A 7 28.36 4.27 -2.36
N PRO A 8 27.38 3.54 -2.94
CA PRO A 8 26.01 4.01 -2.96
C PRO A 8 25.58 4.25 -1.50
N PRO A 9 24.78 5.30 -1.25
CA PRO A 9 24.35 5.62 0.10
C PRO A 9 23.73 4.37 0.71
N GLN A 10 24.28 3.92 1.84
CA GLN A 10 23.66 2.86 2.63
C GLN A 10 22.31 3.39 3.08
N LEU A 11 21.25 2.88 2.46
CA LEU A 11 19.88 3.17 2.86
C LEU A 11 19.67 2.63 4.26
N ASP A 12 18.91 3.36 5.08
CA ASP A 12 18.36 2.85 6.32
C ASP A 12 17.72 1.47 6.06
N PRO A 13 18.01 0.43 6.86
CA PRO A 13 17.40 -0.89 6.70
C PRO A 13 15.87 -0.87 6.55
N GLU A 14 15.19 0.06 7.23
CA GLU A 14 13.73 0.21 7.11
C GLU A 14 13.32 0.77 5.75
N GLU A 15 14.07 1.74 5.22
CA GLU A 15 13.85 2.30 3.88
C GLU A 15 14.20 1.28 2.79
N GLY A 16 15.24 0.47 2.99
CA GLY A 16 15.58 -0.64 2.09
C GLY A 16 14.47 -1.69 2.02
N THR A 17 13.92 -2.08 3.18
CA THR A 17 12.80 -3.02 3.26
C THR A 17 11.54 -2.45 2.62
N ARG A 18 11.24 -1.18 2.89
CA ARG A 18 10.09 -0.48 2.30
C ARG A 18 10.18 -0.44 0.78
N ARG A 19 11.35 -0.09 0.24
CA ARG A 19 11.58 -0.07 -1.22
C ARG A 19 11.44 -1.45 -1.83
N ALA A 20 12.03 -2.48 -1.23
CA ALA A 20 11.91 -3.85 -1.71
C ALA A 20 10.44 -4.30 -1.80
N LEU A 21 9.65 -4.05 -0.74
CA LEU A 21 8.22 -4.37 -0.73
C LEU A 21 7.42 -3.59 -1.79
N MET A 22 7.78 -2.33 -2.07
CA MET A 22 7.16 -1.55 -3.14
C MET A 22 7.51 -2.10 -4.52
N THR A 23 8.74 -2.57 -4.72
CA THR A 23 9.18 -3.20 -5.97
C THR A 23 8.44 -4.50 -6.20
N ASP A 24 8.37 -5.39 -5.21
CA ASP A 24 7.69 -6.69 -5.33
C ASP A 24 6.19 -6.53 -5.66
N LEU A 25 5.51 -5.60 -4.99
CA LEU A 25 4.10 -5.32 -5.27
C LEU A 25 3.92 -4.72 -6.66
N SER A 26 4.80 -3.81 -7.07
CA SER A 26 4.72 -3.16 -8.39
C SER A 26 4.98 -4.17 -9.52
N GLU A 27 5.92 -5.09 -9.33
CA GLU A 27 6.19 -6.19 -10.27
C GLU A 27 5.02 -7.16 -10.35
N ALA A 28 4.44 -7.55 -9.21
CA ALA A 28 3.27 -8.42 -9.17
C ALA A 28 2.06 -7.79 -9.88
N LEU A 29 1.85 -6.47 -9.73
CA LEU A 29 0.76 -5.75 -10.38
C LEU A 29 1.00 -5.46 -11.87
N ALA A 30 2.26 -5.40 -12.31
CA ALA A 30 2.61 -5.25 -13.72
C ALA A 30 2.63 -6.58 -14.50
N GLY A 31 2.64 -7.71 -13.78
CA GLY A 31 2.63 -9.04 -14.37
C GLY A 31 1.28 -9.43 -15.02
N PRO A 32 1.22 -10.58 -15.72
CA PRO A 32 0.00 -11.06 -16.38
C PRO A 32 -1.17 -11.30 -15.41
N ASP A 33 -0.86 -11.62 -14.16
CA ASP A 33 -1.85 -11.80 -13.08
C ASP A 33 -2.19 -10.49 -12.35
N GLY A 34 -1.59 -9.36 -12.75
CA GLY A 34 -1.73 -8.07 -12.10
C GLY A 34 -3.18 -7.64 -11.83
N PRO A 35 -4.12 -7.76 -12.79
CA PRO A 35 -5.53 -7.46 -12.56
C PRO A 35 -6.17 -8.35 -11.48
N THR A 36 -5.80 -9.63 -11.43
CA THR A 36 -6.30 -10.59 -10.42
C THR A 36 -5.74 -10.23 -9.04
N VAL A 37 -4.43 -9.97 -8.95
CA VAL A 37 -3.77 -9.56 -7.70
C VAL A 37 -4.36 -8.24 -7.17
N ALA A 38 -4.59 -7.27 -8.06
CA ALA A 38 -5.23 -6.01 -7.71
C ALA A 38 -6.66 -6.22 -7.19
N ALA A 39 -7.46 -7.06 -7.85
CA ALA A 39 -8.83 -7.37 -7.43
C ALA A 39 -8.86 -8.07 -6.06
N GLU A 40 -7.97 -9.03 -5.81
CA GLU A 40 -7.86 -9.69 -4.50
C GLU A 40 -7.46 -8.72 -3.39
N LEU A 41 -6.49 -7.84 -3.66
CA LEU A 41 -6.05 -6.85 -2.68
C LEU A 41 -7.15 -5.82 -2.39
N MET A 42 -7.89 -5.36 -3.41
CA MET A 42 -9.07 -4.52 -3.23
C MET A 42 -10.12 -5.20 -2.35
N ALA A 43 -10.45 -6.48 -2.63
CA ALA A 43 -11.44 -7.22 -1.86
C ALA A 43 -11.04 -7.38 -0.38
N ARG A 44 -9.75 -7.59 -0.10
CA ARG A 44 -9.23 -7.64 1.28
C ARG A 44 -9.35 -6.30 1.98
N LEU A 45 -9.01 -5.20 1.30
CA LEU A 45 -9.15 -3.84 1.84
C LEU A 45 -10.61 -3.49 2.15
N ASP A 46 -11.55 -3.88 1.28
CA ASP A 46 -12.97 -3.66 1.49
C ASP A 46 -13.50 -4.45 2.69
N ARG A 47 -13.12 -5.72 2.82
CA ARG A 47 -13.47 -6.54 3.98
C ARG A 47 -13.01 -5.92 5.30
N VAL A 48 -11.76 -5.45 5.36
CA VAL A 48 -11.25 -4.80 6.58
C VAL A 48 -12.01 -3.50 6.86
N ALA A 49 -12.35 -2.71 5.84
CA ALA A 49 -13.14 -1.50 6.01
C ALA A 49 -14.56 -1.78 6.54
N GLU A 50 -15.18 -2.87 6.09
CA GLU A 50 -16.47 -3.35 6.61
C GLU A 50 -16.36 -3.78 8.07
N GLU A 51 -15.35 -4.59 8.43
CA GLU A 51 -15.10 -5.03 9.80
C GLU A 51 -14.90 -3.84 10.76
N LEU A 52 -14.12 -2.84 10.34
CA LEU A 52 -13.92 -1.61 11.10
C LEU A 52 -15.20 -0.78 11.23
N THR A 53 -16.03 -0.75 10.20
CA THR A 53 -17.33 -0.05 10.25
C THR A 53 -18.28 -0.73 11.22
N LEU A 54 -18.34 -2.07 11.19
CA LEU A 54 -19.13 -2.86 12.13
C LEU A 54 -18.69 -2.63 13.57
N GLU A 55 -17.38 -2.60 13.83
CA GLU A 55 -16.82 -2.30 15.15
C GLU A 55 -17.31 -0.93 15.66
N MET A 56 -17.26 0.11 14.82
CA MET A 56 -17.77 1.44 15.16
C MET A 56 -19.27 1.42 15.49
N THR A 57 -20.08 0.70 14.71
CA THR A 57 -21.52 0.60 14.94
C THR A 57 -21.91 -0.18 16.19
N ASN A 58 -21.07 -1.12 16.63
CA ASN A 58 -21.32 -1.98 17.79
C ASN A 58 -20.93 -1.34 19.13
N GLY A 59 -20.49 -0.08 19.13
CA GLY A 59 -20.02 0.61 20.31
C GLY A 59 -18.51 0.42 20.50
N THR A 60 -17.75 1.41 20.03
CA THR A 60 -16.29 1.44 20.15
C THR A 60 -15.86 2.44 21.23
N ALA A 61 -14.87 2.07 22.05
CA ALA A 61 -14.26 3.00 23.01
C ALA A 61 -13.59 4.20 22.30
N PRO A 62 -13.57 5.42 22.88
CA PRO A 62 -13.08 6.63 22.19
C PRO A 62 -11.66 6.52 21.60
N ASP A 63 -10.72 5.88 22.29
CA ASP A 63 -9.35 5.70 21.79
C ASP A 63 -9.27 4.75 20.60
N ARG A 64 -10.10 3.70 20.64
CA ARG A 64 -10.21 2.75 19.54
C ARG A 64 -10.92 3.40 18.34
N PHE A 65 -11.92 4.25 18.58
CA PHE A 65 -12.59 5.00 17.53
C PHE A 65 -11.61 5.84 16.71
N ARG A 66 -10.74 6.61 17.38
CA ARG A 66 -9.68 7.39 16.71
C ARG A 66 -8.72 6.50 15.92
N SER A 67 -8.35 5.35 16.49
CA SER A 67 -7.49 4.37 15.79
C SER A 67 -8.17 3.82 14.53
N ILE A 68 -9.47 3.53 14.61
CA ILE A 68 -10.26 3.06 13.47
C ILE A 68 -10.34 4.14 12.37
N GLU A 69 -10.52 5.41 12.73
CA GLU A 69 -10.53 6.50 11.74
C GLU A 69 -9.21 6.59 10.96
N VAL A 70 -8.08 6.50 11.66
CA VAL A 70 -6.75 6.46 11.03
C VAL A 70 -6.61 5.25 10.11
N LEU A 71 -7.05 4.07 10.55
CA LEU A 71 -7.02 2.85 9.75
C LEU A 71 -7.90 2.96 8.50
N ARG A 72 -9.09 3.54 8.61
CA ARG A 72 -10.00 3.77 7.47
C ARG A 72 -9.40 4.74 6.45
N GLU A 73 -8.71 5.78 6.91
CA GLU A 73 -7.99 6.68 6.00
C GLU A 73 -6.81 5.98 5.31
N GLY A 74 -6.07 5.15 6.05
CA GLY A 74 -5.02 4.30 5.50
C GLY A 74 -5.53 3.36 4.42
N ILE A 75 -6.67 2.69 4.65
CA ILE A 75 -7.32 1.82 3.68
C ILE A 75 -7.78 2.59 2.44
N ARG A 76 -8.39 3.78 2.62
CA ARG A 76 -8.78 4.65 1.49
C ARG A 76 -7.56 5.04 0.65
N SER A 77 -6.46 5.41 1.31
CA SER A 77 -5.21 5.78 0.64
C SER A 77 -4.62 4.59 -0.13
N ALA A 78 -4.59 3.40 0.49
CA ALA A 78 -4.11 2.18 -0.15
C ALA A 78 -4.94 1.80 -1.39
N ARG A 79 -6.28 1.92 -1.31
CA ARG A 79 -7.16 1.74 -2.48
C ARG A 79 -6.86 2.72 -3.60
N SER A 80 -6.65 3.99 -3.27
CA SER A 80 -6.29 5.03 -4.25
C SER A 80 -4.99 4.70 -4.97
N VAL A 81 -3.96 4.31 -4.21
CA VAL A 81 -2.66 3.89 -4.76
C VAL A 81 -2.84 2.67 -5.66
N LEU A 82 -3.56 1.64 -5.20
CA LEU A 82 -3.78 0.41 -5.96
C LEU A 82 -4.49 0.69 -7.29
N VAL A 83 -5.49 1.57 -7.31
CA VAL A 83 -6.16 2.01 -8.55
C VAL A 83 -5.18 2.74 -9.46
N ALA A 84 -4.31 3.60 -8.92
CA ALA A 84 -3.34 4.36 -9.71
C ALA A 84 -2.28 3.45 -10.36
N VAL A 85 -1.78 2.44 -9.64
CA VAL A 85 -0.75 1.53 -10.15
C VAL A 85 -1.30 0.39 -11.01
N SER A 86 -2.58 0.05 -10.88
CA SER A 86 -3.23 -1.00 -11.69
C SER A 86 -3.80 -0.49 -13.01
N ARG A 87 -3.88 0.84 -13.21
CA ARG A 87 -4.22 1.39 -14.52
C ARG A 87 -3.02 1.21 -15.45
N PRO A 88 -3.21 0.61 -16.64
CA PRO A 88 -2.15 0.65 -17.64
C PRO A 88 -1.84 2.11 -17.91
N ALA A 89 -0.55 2.47 -17.93
CA ALA A 89 -0.13 3.79 -18.36
C ALA A 89 -0.79 4.03 -19.73
N GLU A 90 -1.74 4.96 -19.79
CA GLU A 90 -2.28 5.39 -21.07
C GLU A 90 -1.07 5.87 -21.88
N SER A 91 -0.76 5.11 -22.93
CA SER A 91 0.31 5.41 -23.87
C SER A 91 0.04 6.80 -24.41
N ASN A 92 0.83 7.79 -23.98
CA ASN A 92 0.95 9.07 -24.65
C ASN A 92 1.47 8.80 -26.06
N GLY A 93 0.54 8.61 -27.00
CA GLY A 93 0.77 8.66 -28.45
C GLY A 93 0.69 10.09 -28.95
#